data_AF-A0A671KES8-F1
#
_entry.id   AF-A0A671KES8-F1
#
_cell.length_a   1.000
_cell.length_b   1.000
_cell.length_c   1.000
_cell.angle_alpha   90.00
_cell.angle_beta   90.00
_cell.angle_gamma   90.00
#
_symmetry.space_group_name_H-M   'P 1'
#
loop_
_entity.id
_entity.type
_entity.pdbx_description
1 polymer ?
#
loop_
_entity_poly.entity_id
_entity_poly.type
_entity_poly.pdbx_seq_one_letter_code
_entity_poly.pdbx_strand_id
1 'polypeptide(L)'
;MMESVQQTITRVSQELSCSLTSRCVAEHLDRHDELRQLRQLRQEFLIPKISDLPSEDCVYFAGNSLGLQPKNTKKYIEEELEKWATM
;
A
#
# COMPACT_ATOMS: atom_id res chain seq x y z
N MET A 1 26.13 -9.94 -6.92
CA MET A 1 25.88 -8.49 -7.07
C MET A 1 24.38 -8.33 -7.27
N MET A 2 23.68 -7.54 -6.46
CA MET A 2 22.25 -7.29 -6.69
C MET A 2 22.05 -6.51 -8.00
N GLU A 3 21.03 -6.88 -8.76
CA GLU A 3 20.58 -6.12 -9.93
C GLU A 3 20.10 -4.73 -9.46
N SER A 4 20.45 -3.66 -10.19
CA SER A 4 19.93 -2.32 -9.91
C SER A 4 18.48 -2.16 -10.37
N VAL A 5 17.73 -1.23 -9.77
CA VAL A 5 16.33 -0.96 -10.13
C VAL A 5 16.16 -0.68 -11.63
N GLN A 6 17.08 0.09 -12.22
CA GLN A 6 17.03 0.42 -13.65
C GLN A 6 17.26 -0.82 -14.54
N GLN A 7 18.16 -1.72 -14.13
CA GLN A 7 18.37 -2.99 -14.83
C GLN A 7 17.14 -3.89 -14.74
N THR A 8 16.53 -4.00 -13.55
CA THR A 8 15.31 -4.80 -13.34
C THR A 8 14.14 -4.30 -14.18
N ILE A 9 13.85 -2.99 -14.18
CA ILE A 9 12.77 -2.41 -15.00
C ILE A 9 13.03 -2.62 -16.49
N THR A 10 14.29 -2.46 -16.92
CA THR A 10 14.67 -2.66 -18.33
C THR A 10 14.44 -4.10 -18.76
N ARG A 11 14.92 -5.06 -17.96
CA ARG A 11 14.73 -6.48 -18.20
C ARG A 11 13.25 -6.87 -18.27
N VAL A 12 12.45 -6.46 -17.28
CA VAL A 12 11.00 -6.76 -17.25
C VAL A 12 10.27 -6.17 -18.46
N SER A 13 10.62 -4.95 -18.88
CA SER A 13 9.99 -4.33 -20.07
C SER A 13 10.28 -5.12 -21.36
N GLN A 14 11.51 -5.65 -21.50
CA GLN A 14 11.92 -6.46 -22.65
C GLN A 14 11.21 -7.83 -22.63
N GLU A 15 11.16 -8.49 -21.47
CA GLU A 15 10.44 -9.76 -21.29
C GLU A 15 8.96 -9.65 -21.66
N LEU A 16 8.32 -8.52 -21.36
CA LEU A 16 6.91 -8.26 -21.64
C LEU A 16 6.65 -7.63 -23.01
N SER A 17 7.69 -7.34 -23.79
CA SER A 17 7.58 -6.64 -25.08
C SER A 17 6.75 -5.34 -24.99
N CYS A 18 6.93 -4.57 -23.92
CA CYS A 18 6.22 -3.32 -23.70
C CYS A 18 7.16 -2.18 -23.31
N SER A 19 6.68 -0.92 -23.42
CA SER A 19 7.47 0.26 -23.04
C SER A 19 7.83 0.25 -21.55
N LEU A 20 9.03 0.75 -21.22
CA LEU A 20 9.53 0.93 -19.85
C LEU A 20 8.56 1.67 -18.93
N THR A 21 7.85 2.66 -19.49
CA THR A 21 6.91 3.52 -18.75
C THR A 21 5.46 3.03 -18.82
N SER A 22 5.22 1.86 -19.41
CA SER A 22 3.88 1.31 -19.57
C SER A 22 3.38 0.65 -18.29
N ARG A 23 2.06 0.71 -18.09
CA ARG A 23 1.34 0.08 -16.98
C ARG A 23 1.59 -1.42 -16.85
N CYS A 24 1.87 -2.12 -17.97
CA CYS A 24 2.21 -3.55 -17.99
C CYS A 24 3.34 -3.91 -17.00
N VAL A 25 4.37 -3.04 -16.90
CA VAL A 25 5.54 -3.27 -16.04
C VAL A 25 5.12 -3.19 -14.58
N ALA A 26 4.36 -2.16 -14.21
CA ALA A 26 3.83 -2.00 -12.86
C ALA A 26 2.96 -3.20 -12.45
N GLU A 27 2.03 -3.63 -13.31
CA GLU A 27 1.17 -4.78 -13.06
C GLU A 27 1.94 -6.11 -12.95
N HIS A 28 3.03 -6.26 -13.72
CA HIS A 28 3.90 -7.42 -13.60
C HIS A 28 4.64 -7.43 -12.27
N LEU A 29 5.24 -6.31 -11.86
CA LEU A 29 5.93 -6.18 -10.58
C LEU A 29 4.97 -6.42 -9.41
N ASP A 30 3.76 -5.88 -9.49
CA ASP A 30 2.68 -6.10 -8.52
C ASP A 30 2.27 -7.57 -8.36
N ARG A 31 2.35 -8.37 -9.44
CA ARG A 31 2.03 -9.80 -9.42
C ARG A 31 3.16 -10.65 -8.84
N HIS A 32 4.40 -10.21 -8.98
CA HIS A 32 5.60 -10.93 -8.55
C HIS A 32 6.22 -10.38 -7.25
N ASP A 33 5.55 -9.44 -6.60
CA ASP A 33 5.93 -8.96 -5.27
C ASP A 33 5.82 -10.09 -4.23
N GLU A 34 6.93 -10.39 -3.56
CA GLU A 34 7.00 -11.37 -2.47
C GLU A 34 6.19 -10.97 -1.24
N LEU A 35 5.72 -9.72 -1.16
CA LEU A 35 4.81 -9.22 -0.12
C LEU A 35 3.37 -9.15 -0.61
N ARG A 36 3.07 -9.66 -1.82
CA ARG A 36 1.72 -9.63 -2.39
C ARG A 36 0.69 -10.32 -1.49
N GLN A 37 1.07 -11.38 -0.80
CA GLN A 37 0.27 -12.08 0.21
C GLN A 37 0.05 -11.28 1.50
N LEU A 38 0.59 -10.06 1.60
CA LEU A 38 0.29 -9.10 2.66
C LEU A 38 -0.61 -7.97 2.15
N ARG A 39 -1.02 -7.96 0.86
CA ARG A 39 -1.91 -6.91 0.32
C ARG A 39 -3.23 -6.79 1.07
N GLN A 40 -3.74 -7.88 1.64
CA GLN A 40 -4.93 -7.85 2.48
C GLN A 40 -4.73 -7.00 3.75
N LEU A 41 -3.50 -6.80 4.22
CA LEU A 41 -3.23 -5.86 5.33
C LEU A 41 -3.64 -4.43 4.97
N ARG A 42 -3.70 -4.07 3.68
CA ARG A 42 -4.23 -2.77 3.25
C ARG A 42 -5.67 -2.56 3.75
N GLN A 43 -6.44 -3.63 3.89
CA GLN A 43 -7.81 -3.59 4.41
C GLN A 43 -7.86 -3.33 5.92
N GLU A 44 -6.74 -3.43 6.64
CA GLU A 44 -6.65 -3.14 8.08
C GLU A 44 -6.43 -1.65 8.38
N PHE A 45 -6.31 -0.81 7.35
CA PHE A 45 -6.08 0.63 7.48
C PHE A 45 -7.25 1.45 6.93
N LEU A 46 -7.42 2.65 7.47
CA LEU A 46 -8.32 3.67 6.94
C LEU A 46 -7.57 4.50 5.88
N ILE A 47 -7.93 4.30 4.62
CA ILE A 47 -7.30 4.99 3.47
C ILE A 47 -8.17 6.19 3.08
N PRO A 48 -7.60 7.40 2.99
CA PRO A 48 -8.35 8.57 2.55
C PRO A 48 -8.90 8.39 1.13
N LYS A 49 -10.12 8.85 0.90
CA LYS A 49 -10.74 8.91 -0.42
C LYS A 49 -10.50 10.28 -1.05
N ILE A 50 -10.34 10.33 -2.36
CA ILE A 50 -10.29 11.60 -3.10
C ILE A 50 -11.72 12.13 -3.19
N SER A 51 -11.99 13.31 -2.64
CA SER A 51 -13.33 13.91 -2.58
C SER A 51 -13.96 14.14 -3.96
N ASP A 52 -13.13 14.30 -5.00
CA ASP A 52 -13.56 14.66 -6.36
C ASP A 52 -13.66 13.45 -7.31
N LEU A 53 -13.34 12.23 -6.84
CA LEU A 53 -13.43 11.01 -7.63
C LEU A 53 -14.34 9.99 -6.95
N PRO A 54 -15.40 9.48 -7.61
CA PRO A 54 -16.46 8.72 -6.93
C PRO A 54 -16.08 7.37 -6.32
N SER A 55 -14.84 6.86 -6.46
CA SER A 55 -14.54 5.48 -6.04
C SER A 55 -13.06 5.14 -5.89
N GLU A 56 -12.12 6.09 -6.00
CA GLU A 56 -10.70 5.76 -5.94
C GLU A 56 -10.09 6.18 -4.60
N ASP A 57 -9.52 5.19 -3.90
CA ASP A 57 -8.59 5.43 -2.80
C ASP A 57 -7.50 6.40 -3.26
N CYS A 58 -7.06 7.29 -2.37
CA CYS A 58 -5.91 8.13 -2.69
C CYS A 58 -4.62 7.29 -2.80
N VAL A 59 -3.70 7.75 -3.65
CA VAL A 59 -2.32 7.24 -3.66
C VAL A 59 -1.57 7.91 -2.51
N TYR A 60 -1.53 7.24 -1.36
CA TYR A 60 -0.99 7.81 -0.12
C TYR A 60 0.53 7.63 -0.01
N PHE A 61 1.30 8.63 -0.48
CA PHE A 61 2.77 8.66 -0.39
C PHE A 61 3.33 9.46 0.80
N ALA A 62 2.49 9.81 1.78
CA ALA A 62 2.88 10.57 2.98
C ALA A 62 3.08 9.71 4.24
N GLY A 63 3.07 8.37 4.11
CA GLY A 63 3.19 7.42 5.22
C GLY A 63 4.48 7.55 6.04
N ASN A 64 5.51 8.19 5.46
CA ASN A 64 6.77 8.51 6.12
C ASN A 64 6.67 9.67 7.13
N SER A 65 5.63 10.51 7.04
CA SER A 65 5.39 11.60 7.98
C SER A 65 4.25 11.25 8.93
N LEU A 66 3.13 10.78 8.39
CA LEU A 66 1.98 10.35 9.16
C LEU A 66 1.51 9.00 8.64
N GLY A 67 1.58 7.97 9.47
CA GLY A 67 1.08 6.64 9.12
C GLY A 67 -0.43 6.64 8.96
N LEU A 68 -0.94 5.77 8.08
CA LEU A 68 -2.38 5.52 7.99
C LEU A 68 -2.89 4.96 9.32
N GLN A 69 -4.10 5.35 9.71
CA GLN A 69 -4.72 4.86 10.94
C GLN A 69 -5.13 3.38 10.79
N PRO A 70 -4.64 2.47 11.65
CA PRO A 70 -5.19 1.12 11.75
C PRO A 70 -6.66 1.13 12.19
N LYS A 71 -7.51 0.27 11.61
CA LYS A 71 -8.93 0.17 11.98
C LYS A 71 -9.15 -0.17 13.45
N ASN A 72 -8.24 -0.92 14.05
CA ASN A 72 -8.29 -1.32 15.47
C ASN A 72 -7.92 -0.19 16.44
N THR A 73 -7.42 0.97 15.98
CA THR A 73 -7.02 2.07 16.86
C THR A 73 -8.16 2.49 17.79
N LYS A 74 -9.39 2.63 17.27
CA LYS A 74 -10.55 3.03 18.08
C LYS A 74 -10.83 2.01 19.20
N LYS A 75 -10.88 0.72 18.84
CA LYS A 75 -11.15 -0.38 19.78
C LYS A 75 -10.18 -0.36 20.95
N TYR A 76 -8.86 -0.30 20.70
CA TYR A 76 -7.88 -0.35 21.78
C TYR A 76 -7.87 0.91 22.65
N ILE A 77 -8.16 2.07 22.09
CA ILE A 77 -8.35 3.29 22.90
C ILE A 77 -9.56 3.12 23.82
N GLU A 78 -10.69 2.65 23.30
CA GLU A 78 -11.91 2.42 24.09
C GLU A 78 -11.69 1.39 25.22
N GLU A 79 -10.95 0.32 24.95
CA GLU A 79 -10.59 -0.67 25.98
C GLU A 79 -9.82 -0.06 27.16
N GLU A 80 -8.88 0.86 26.91
CA GLU A 80 -8.13 1.52 27.97
C GLU A 80 -8.95 2.59 28.71
N LEU A 81 -9.83 3.31 28.02
CA LEU A 81 -10.74 4.28 28.63
C LEU A 81 -11.77 3.62 29.54
N GLU A 82 -12.34 2.48 29.14
CA GLU A 82 -13.30 1.72 29.94
C GLU A 82 -12.65 1.15 31.20
N LYS A 83 -11.43 0.62 31.08
CA LYS A 83 -10.65 0.18 32.24
C LYS A 83 -10.45 1.34 33.22
N TRP A 84 -10.05 2.51 32.73
CA TRP A 84 -9.86 3.67 33.60
C TRP A 84 -11.16 4.10 34.30
N ALA A 85 -12.31 4.03 33.63
CA ALA A 85 -13.60 4.40 34.22
C ALA A 85 -14.11 3.42 35.30
N THR A 86 -13.65 2.15 35.25
CA THR A 86 -14.12 1.06 36.12
C THR A 86 -13.13 0.67 37.22
N MET A 87 -11.99 1.37 37.31
CA MET A 87 -11.00 1.22 38.39
C MET A 87 -11.45 1.78 39.73
#